data_AF-A0A5B6ZWJ5-F1
#
_entry.id   AF-A0A5B6ZWJ5-F1
#
_cell.length_a   1.000
_cell.length_b   1.000
_cell.length_c   1.000
_cell.angle_alpha   90.00
_cell.angle_beta   90.00
_cell.angle_gamma   90.00
#
_symmetry.space_group_name_H-M   'P 1'
#
loop_
_entity.id
_entity.type
_entity.pdbx_description
1 polymer ?
#
loop_
_entity_poly.entity_id
_entity_poly.type
_entity_poly.pdbx_seq_one_letter_code
_entity_poly.pdbx_strand_id
1 'polypeptide(L)'
;TSTFAYSIVQAFRSFEELWNDICKDIREGTLSPRITIPKMRKAVLDIISPNPCLALRIEDCCEELEDLDWFGLIPKLWPNAKYVYSIMTGSMQPYLKKLR
;
A
#
# COMPACT_ATOMS: atom_id res chain seq x y z
N THR A 1 7.22 10.54 5.20
CA THR A 1 6.47 10.38 6.46
C THR A 1 5.08 10.94 6.25
N SER A 2 4.04 10.34 6.82
CA SER A 2 2.67 10.88 6.71
C SER A 2 2.33 11.66 7.97
N THR A 3 2.28 12.98 7.86
CA THR A 3 2.09 13.88 9.01
C THR A 3 0.77 13.64 9.73
N PHE A 4 -0.32 13.33 9.01
CA PHE A 4 -1.66 13.17 9.58
C PHE A 4 -2.25 11.79 9.27
N ALA A 5 -3.05 11.25 10.20
CA ALA A 5 -3.73 9.97 10.06
C ALA A 5 -4.57 9.90 8.76
N TYR A 6 -5.18 11.02 8.39
CA TYR A 6 -5.93 11.16 7.13
C TYR A 6 -5.12 10.74 5.90
N SER A 7 -3.85 11.18 5.80
CA SER A 7 -2.99 10.87 4.65
C SER A 7 -2.72 9.36 4.53
N ILE A 8 -2.64 8.66 5.66
CA ILE A 8 -2.47 7.19 5.68
C ILE A 8 -3.75 6.50 5.21
N VAL A 9 -4.92 6.95 5.70
CA VAL A 9 -6.22 6.43 5.25
C VAL A 9 -6.40 6.62 3.74
N GLN A 10 -6.00 7.78 3.20
CA GLN A 10 -6.06 8.01 1.75
C GLN A 10 -5.10 7.10 0.98
N ALA A 11 -3.89 6.87 1.51
CA ALA A 11 -2.94 5.96 0.87
C ALA A 11 -3.49 4.52 0.81
N PHE A 12 -4.15 4.03 1.87
CA PHE A 12 -4.78 2.71 1.84
C PHE A 12 -5.97 2.65 0.91
N ARG A 13 -6.84 3.67 0.87
CA ARG A 13 -7.91 3.73 -0.14
C ARG A 13 -7.40 3.66 -1.57
N SER A 14 -6.33 4.39 -1.88
CA SER A 14 -5.69 4.27 -3.20
C SER A 14 -5.06 2.89 -3.42
N PHE A 15 -4.56 2.24 -2.37
CA PHE A 15 -4.05 0.87 -2.47
C PHE A 15 -5.16 -0.14 -2.79
N GLU A 16 -6.32 -0.03 -2.16
CA GLU A 16 -7.51 -0.87 -2.43
C GLU A 16 -7.89 -0.83 -3.92
N GLU A 17 -7.77 0.32 -4.57
CA GLU A 17 -8.08 0.48 -5.99
C GLU A 17 -6.96 -0.01 -6.94
N LEU A 18 -5.71 -0.06 -6.47
CA LEU A 18 -4.52 -0.21 -7.33
C LEU A 18 -3.70 -1.47 -7.04
N TRP A 19 -4.05 -2.28 -6.05
CA TRP A 19 -3.23 -3.42 -5.62
C TRP A 19 -2.95 -4.40 -6.76
N ASN A 20 -3.92 -4.63 -7.66
CA ASN A 20 -3.77 -5.48 -8.85
C ASN A 20 -2.67 -4.96 -9.80
N ASP A 21 -2.70 -3.65 -10.11
CA ASP A 21 -1.67 -3.00 -10.94
C ASP A 21 -0.30 -3.08 -10.27
N ILE A 22 -0.24 -2.89 -8.94
CA ILE A 22 0.99 -2.97 -8.15
C ILE A 22 1.57 -4.39 -8.19
N CYS A 23 0.74 -5.42 -8.03
CA CYS A 23 1.19 -6.82 -8.06
C CYS A 23 1.70 -7.21 -9.45
N LYS A 24 1.05 -6.73 -10.52
CA LYS A 24 1.52 -6.91 -11.90
C LYS A 24 2.89 -6.25 -12.12
N ASP A 25 3.06 -5.00 -11.67
CA ASP A 25 4.32 -4.28 -11.79
C ASP A 25 5.45 -4.99 -11.04
N ILE A 26 5.18 -5.53 -9.83
CA ILE A 26 6.15 -6.34 -9.06
C ILE A 26 6.48 -7.66 -9.76
N ARG A 27 5.47 -8.34 -10.32
CA ARG A 27 5.65 -9.62 -11.02
C ARG A 27 6.56 -9.46 -12.23
N GLU A 28 6.29 -8.44 -13.05
CA GLU A 28 7.00 -8.20 -14.30
C GLU A 28 8.30 -7.39 -14.10
N GLY A 29 8.46 -6.74 -12.95
CA GLY A 29 9.54 -5.79 -12.71
C GLY A 29 9.42 -4.54 -13.60
N THR A 30 8.19 -4.16 -13.93
CA THR A 30 7.88 -3.02 -14.81
C THR A 30 7.15 -1.94 -14.01
N LEU A 31 6.79 -0.85 -14.68
CA LEU A 31 6.01 0.21 -14.06
C LEU A 31 4.92 0.67 -15.00
N SER A 32 3.68 0.66 -14.52
CA SER A 32 2.49 1.07 -15.24
C SER A 32 2.70 2.40 -15.99
N PRO A 33 2.23 2.51 -17.25
CA PRO A 33 2.35 3.74 -18.04
C PRO A 33 1.57 4.92 -17.46
N ARG A 34 0.68 4.67 -16.48
CA ARG A 34 -0.04 5.70 -15.71
C ARG A 34 0.93 6.66 -15.01
N ILE A 35 2.12 6.20 -14.63
CA ILE A 35 3.15 7.04 -14.03
C ILE A 35 3.96 7.70 -15.15
N THR A 36 3.65 8.95 -15.48
CA THR A 36 4.27 9.66 -16.62
C THR A 36 5.54 10.42 -16.23
N ILE A 37 5.73 10.73 -14.95
CA ILE A 37 6.84 11.59 -14.48
C ILE A 37 8.18 10.84 -14.59
N PRO A 38 9.13 11.27 -15.46
CA PRO A 38 10.34 10.49 -15.76
C PRO A 38 11.22 10.23 -14.54
N LYS A 39 11.36 11.22 -13.65
CA LYS A 39 12.15 11.08 -12.42
C LYS A 39 11.58 10.02 -11.48
N MET A 40 10.25 9.94 -11.35
CA MET A 40 9.59 8.91 -10.54
C MET A 40 9.75 7.53 -11.17
N ARG A 41 9.55 7.42 -12.49
CA ARG A 41 9.74 6.16 -13.21
C ARG A 41 11.14 5.61 -12.99
N LYS A 42 12.16 6.45 -13.18
CA LYS A 42 13.55 6.05 -12.96
C LYS A 42 13.78 5.56 -11.52
N ALA A 43 13.35 6.33 -10.53
CA ALA A 43 13.56 5.98 -9.11
C ALA A 43 12.90 4.64 -8.72
N VAL A 44 11.72 4.32 -9.27
CA VAL A 44 11.06 3.04 -9.00
C VAL A 44 11.72 1.90 -9.78
N LEU A 45 12.05 2.11 -11.06
CA LEU A 45 12.72 1.11 -11.90
C LEU A 45 14.13 0.75 -11.40
N ASP A 46 14.80 1.67 -10.69
CA ASP A 46 16.09 1.41 -10.06
C ASP A 46 15.99 0.46 -8.85
N ILE A 47 14.79 0.30 -8.25
CA ILE A 47 14.54 -0.53 -7.07
C ILE A 47 13.81 -1.82 -7.42
N ILE A 48 12.87 -1.75 -8.36
CA ILE A 48 12.01 -2.88 -8.71
C ILE A 48 12.80 -3.91 -9.53
N SER A 49 12.59 -5.18 -9.19
CA SER A 49 13.09 -6.32 -9.96
C SER A 49 11.97 -7.34 -10.10
N PRO A 50 11.90 -8.09 -11.21
CA PRO A 50 10.84 -9.08 -11.40
C PRO A 50 10.82 -10.09 -10.24
N ASN A 51 9.72 -10.09 -9.48
CA ASN A 51 9.57 -10.98 -8.34
C ASN A 51 8.16 -11.60 -8.29
N PRO A 52 7.93 -12.68 -9.07
CA PRO A 52 6.63 -13.36 -9.13
C PRO A 52 6.19 -13.96 -7.78
N CYS A 53 7.14 -14.42 -6.97
CA CYS A 53 6.84 -15.01 -5.66
C CYS A 53 6.32 -13.95 -4.68
N LEU A 54 6.93 -12.76 -4.66
CA LEU A 54 6.44 -11.65 -3.85
C LEU A 54 5.07 -11.17 -4.34
N ALA A 55 4.89 -11.04 -5.66
CA ALA A 55 3.62 -10.65 -6.24
C ALA A 55 2.49 -11.60 -5.82
N LEU A 56 2.65 -12.91 -6.01
CA LEU A 56 1.67 -13.91 -5.59
C LEU A 56 1.32 -13.81 -4.10
N ARG A 57 2.32 -13.68 -3.24
CA ARG A 57 2.09 -13.55 -1.79
C ARG A 57 1.32 -12.28 -1.42
N ILE A 58 1.51 -11.18 -2.15
CA ILE A 58 0.76 -9.94 -1.91
C ILE A 58 -0.66 -10.11 -2.47
N GLU A 59 -0.82 -10.73 -3.63
CA GLU A 59 -2.14 -11.02 -4.22
C GLU A 59 -2.98 -11.90 -3.28
N ASP A 60 -2.45 -13.03 -2.82
CA ASP A 60 -3.13 -13.91 -1.86
C ASP A 60 -3.57 -13.14 -0.59
N CYS A 61 -2.68 -12.28 -0.07
CA CYS A 61 -3.01 -11.42 1.07
C CYS A 61 -4.10 -10.40 0.76
N CYS A 62 -4.10 -9.81 -0.43
CA CYS A 62 -5.09 -8.81 -0.85
C CYS A 62 -6.46 -9.45 -1.10
N GLU A 63 -6.51 -10.62 -1.73
CA GLU A 63 -7.76 -11.38 -1.92
C GLU A 63 -8.40 -11.72 -0.57
N GLU A 64 -7.62 -12.21 0.40
CA GLU A 64 -8.13 -12.43 1.76
C GLU A 64 -8.57 -11.14 2.46
N LEU A 65 -7.93 -10.00 2.17
CA LEU A 65 -8.31 -8.70 2.74
C LEU A 65 -9.60 -8.16 2.12
N GLU A 66 -9.85 -8.40 0.83
CA GLU A 66 -11.11 -8.01 0.18
C GLU A 66 -12.32 -8.69 0.84
N ASP A 67 -12.20 -9.98 1.19
CA ASP A 67 -13.25 -10.72 1.92
C ASP A 67 -13.50 -10.19 3.34
N LEU A 68 -12.50 -9.52 3.93
CA LEU A 68 -12.53 -8.96 5.28
C LEU A 68 -12.79 -7.45 5.32
N ASP A 69 -13.23 -6.84 4.21
CA ASP A 69 -13.43 -5.39 4.09
C ASP A 69 -12.17 -4.59 4.50
N TRP A 70 -11.00 -5.09 4.09
CA TRP A 70 -9.67 -4.55 4.35
C TRP A 70 -9.29 -4.41 5.84
N PHE A 71 -10.02 -5.09 6.72
CA PHE A 71 -9.73 -5.10 8.14
C PHE A 71 -8.38 -5.77 8.44
N GLY A 72 -7.52 -5.10 9.22
CA GLY A 72 -6.20 -5.65 9.56
C GLY A 72 -5.17 -5.60 8.42
N LEU A 73 -5.35 -4.72 7.43
CA LEU A 73 -4.43 -4.53 6.30
C LEU A 73 -2.95 -4.40 6.74
N ILE A 74 -2.67 -3.53 7.72
CA ILE A 74 -1.29 -3.22 8.14
C ILE A 74 -0.54 -4.46 8.65
N PRO A 75 -1.04 -5.21 9.66
CA PRO A 75 -0.35 -6.40 10.13
C PRO A 75 -0.32 -7.54 9.10
N LYS A 76 -1.25 -7.58 8.14
CA LYS A 76 -1.25 -8.60 7.07
C LYS A 76 -0.13 -8.36 6.06
N LEU A 77 0.00 -7.13 5.55
CA LEU A 77 1.02 -6.78 4.54
C LEU A 77 2.40 -6.49 5.16
N TRP A 78 2.43 -5.89 6.35
CA TRP A 78 3.65 -5.56 7.07
C TRP A 78 3.66 -6.21 8.46
N PRO A 79 3.88 -7.54 8.55
CA PRO A 79 3.79 -8.28 9.82
C PRO A 79 4.81 -7.84 10.88
N ASN A 80 5.89 -7.18 10.46
CA ASN A 80 6.91 -6.64 11.36
C ASN A 80 6.64 -5.19 11.82
N ALA A 81 5.53 -4.57 11.38
CA ALA A 81 5.18 -3.21 11.79
C ALA A 81 4.80 -3.17 13.28
N LYS A 82 5.49 -2.34 14.06
CA LYS A 82 5.26 -2.21 15.52
C LYS A 82 4.24 -1.14 15.88
N TYR A 83 4.21 -0.04 15.12
CA TYR A 83 3.33 1.10 15.34
C TYR A 83 3.19 1.91 14.06
N VAL A 84 2.10 2.68 13.97
CA VAL A 84 1.87 3.67 12.91
C VAL A 84 2.17 5.05 13.48
N TYR A 85 3.14 5.75 12.88
CA TYR A 85 3.57 7.07 13.36
C TYR A 85 2.92 8.19 12.55
N SER A 86 1.97 8.89 13.18
CA SER A 86 1.26 10.03 12.57
C SER A 86 0.57 10.89 13.64
N ILE A 87 0.16 12.12 13.29
CA ILE A 87 -0.72 12.94 14.14
C ILE A 87 -2.12 12.35 14.09
N MET A 88 -2.58 11.85 15.25
CA MET A 88 -3.91 11.23 15.42
C MET A 88 -4.79 11.95 16.47
N THR A 89 -4.34 13.11 16.96
CA THR A 89 -5.03 13.92 17.97
C THR A 89 -5.92 14.99 17.32
N GLY A 90 -6.80 15.61 18.12
CA GLY A 90 -7.68 16.69 17.66
C GLY A 90 -8.59 16.25 16.51
N SER A 91 -8.61 17.03 15.42
CA SER A 91 -9.42 16.74 14.23
C SER A 91 -9.08 15.43 13.54
N MET A 92 -7.97 14.78 13.89
CA MET A 92 -7.58 13.49 13.33
C MET A 92 -8.18 12.28 14.08
N GLN A 93 -8.78 12.48 15.25
CA GLN A 93 -9.38 11.40 16.04
C GLN A 93 -10.41 10.53 15.29
N PRO A 94 -11.27 11.07 14.40
CA PRO A 94 -12.20 10.24 13.63
C PRO A 94 -11.53 9.20 12.73
N TYR A 95 -10.26 9.41 12.34
CA TYR A 95 -9.50 8.48 11.49
C TYR A 95 -8.86 7.32 12.27
N LEU A 96 -8.83 7.38 13.60
CA LEU A 96 -8.31 6.28 14.43
C LEU A 96 -9.05 4.96 14.17
N LYS A 97 -10.38 5.02 14.05
CA LYS A 97 -11.20 3.83 13.78
C LYS A 97 -10.94 3.23 12.40
N LYS A 98 -10.49 4.04 11.43
CA LYS A 98 -10.20 3.60 10.05
C LYS A 98 -8.80 3.01 9.88
N LEU A 99 -7.94 3.15 10.88
CA LEU A 99 -6.58 2.62 10.90
C LEU A 99 -6.42 1.44 11.87
N ARG A 100 -7.55 0.93 12.39
CA ARG A 100 -7.59 -0.22 13.28
C ARG A 100 -7.69 -1.52 12.50
#